data_AF-A0A3M2YC26-F1
#
_entry.id   AF-A0A3M2YC26-F1
#
_cell.length_a   1.000
_cell.length_b   1.000
_cell.length_c   1.000
_cell.angle_alpha   90.00
_cell.angle_beta   90.00
_cell.angle_gamma   90.00
#
_symmetry.space_group_name_H-M   'P 1'
#
loop_
_entity.id
_entity.type
_entity.pdbx_description
1 polymer ?
#
loop_
_entity_poly.entity_id
_entity_poly.type
_entity_poly.pdbx_seq_one_letter_code
_entity_poly.pdbx_strand_id
1 'polypeptide(L)' 'MSTADQTQSAGNYSAKWQERFNLFETYGAPNDPRFKPAVNALPGFKKKLLICANVITFFFGPIYFFVLGLWKKNLALIGI' A
#
# COMPACT_ATOMS: atom_id res chain seq x y z
N MET A 1 -25.37 -8.80 7.77
CA MET A 1 -24.86 -8.08 6.58
C MET A 1 -25.32 -6.64 6.71
N SER A 2 -24.40 -5.72 7.02
CA SER A 2 -24.68 -4.28 6.93
C SER A 2 -23.78 -3.70 5.84
N THR A 3 -24.33 -3.63 4.64
CA THR A 3 -23.76 -2.95 3.46
C THR A 3 -23.79 -1.40 3.62
N ALA A 4 -24.17 -0.90 4.80
CA ALA A 4 -24.49 0.50 5.08
C ALA A 4 -23.28 1.36 5.49
N ASP A 5 -22.12 0.77 5.83
CA ASP A 5 -20.91 1.54 6.18
C ASP A 5 -20.10 2.02 4.95
N GLN A 6 -20.46 1.58 3.74
CA GLN A 6 -19.68 1.83 2.51
C GLN A 6 -19.78 3.29 1.99
N THR A 7 -20.71 4.10 2.49
CA THR A 7 -20.99 5.45 1.96
C THR A 7 -20.52 6.61 2.84
N GLN A 8 -19.93 6.35 4.01
CA GLN A 8 -19.45 7.43 4.86
C GLN A 8 -18.09 7.93 4.36
N SER A 9 -18.12 9.10 3.72
CA SER A 9 -16.98 10.02 3.55
C SER A 9 -16.20 9.99 2.23
N ALA A 10 -16.91 10.06 1.10
CA ALA A 10 -16.30 10.49 -0.17
C ALA A 10 -15.56 11.85 -0.08
N GLY A 11 -15.77 12.65 0.98
CA GLY A 11 -15.19 13.98 1.17
C GLY A 11 -13.92 14.12 2.03
N ASN A 12 -13.45 13.10 2.77
CA ASN A 12 -12.32 13.26 3.72
C ASN A 12 -11.01 12.56 3.33
N TYR A 13 -10.95 11.88 2.18
CA TYR A 13 -9.74 11.18 1.77
C TYR A 13 -9.05 11.90 0.62
N SER A 14 -7.71 11.89 0.63
CA SER A 14 -6.95 12.42 -0.50
C SER A 14 -7.27 11.66 -1.79
N ALA A 15 -7.11 12.32 -2.94
CA ALA A 15 -7.39 11.74 -4.26
C ALA A 15 -6.72 10.37 -4.48
N LYS A 16 -5.52 10.16 -3.89
CA LYS A 16 -4.79 8.88 -3.94
C LYS A 16 -5.54 7.74 -3.24
N TRP A 17 -6.24 8.03 -2.16
CA TRP A 17 -7.02 7.03 -1.42
C TRP A 17 -8.37 6.76 -2.08
N GLN A 18 -9.02 7.81 -2.58
CA GLN A 18 -10.23 7.68 -3.39
C GLN A 18 -10.02 6.76 -4.60
N GLU A 19 -8.89 6.91 -5.32
CA GLU A 19 -8.56 6.07 -6.48
C GLU A 19 -8.40 4.59 -6.10
N ARG A 20 -7.82 4.29 -4.94
CA ARG A 20 -7.70 2.91 -4.44
C ARG A 20 -9.06 2.33 -4.09
N PHE A 21 -9.86 3.06 -3.32
CA PHE A 21 -11.18 2.59 -2.90
C PHE A 21 -12.10 2.34 -4.09
N ASN A 22 -12.14 3.25 -5.07
CA ASN A 22 -12.92 3.07 -6.29
C ASN A 22 -12.52 1.79 -7.05
N LEU A 23 -11.22 1.49 -7.11
CA LEU A 23 -10.74 0.28 -7.75
C LEU A 23 -11.14 -1.00 -6.97
N PHE A 24 -11.10 -0.96 -5.64
CA PHE A 24 -11.55 -2.08 -4.82
C PHE A 24 -13.06 -2.28 -4.87
N GLU A 25 -13.86 -1.21 -4.94
CA GLU A 25 -15.30 -1.31 -5.13
C GLU A 25 -15.67 -1.89 -6.51
N THR A 26 -14.94 -1.50 -7.56
CA THR A 26 -15.23 -1.94 -8.93
C THR A 26 -14.80 -3.39 -9.21
N TYR A 27 -13.63 -3.80 -8.70
CA TYR A 27 -13.01 -5.08 -9.05
C TYR A 27 -12.88 -6.06 -7.90
N GLY A 28 -13.24 -5.65 -6.68
CA GLY A 28 -13.17 -6.48 -5.49
C GLY A 28 -11.81 -6.41 -4.77
N ALA A 29 -11.70 -7.21 -3.71
CA ALA A 29 -10.52 -7.28 -2.86
C ALA A 29 -9.29 -7.81 -3.64
N PRO A 30 -8.05 -7.55 -3.16
CA PRO A 30 -6.82 -8.04 -3.80
C PRO A 30 -6.73 -9.55 -4.03
N ASN A 31 -7.52 -10.33 -3.28
CA ASN A 31 -7.58 -11.78 -3.36
C ASN A 31 -8.52 -12.28 -4.50
N ASP A 32 -9.30 -11.38 -5.08
CA ASP A 32 -10.22 -11.72 -6.17
C ASP A 32 -9.43 -11.88 -7.48
N PRO A 33 -9.68 -12.95 -8.27
CA PRO A 33 -9.05 -13.12 -9.58
C PRO A 33 -9.29 -11.94 -10.55
N ARG A 34 -10.33 -11.12 -10.32
CA ARG A 34 -10.65 -9.94 -11.14
C ARG A 34 -9.77 -8.73 -10.83
N PHE A 35 -9.11 -8.70 -9.67
CA PHE A 35 -8.28 -7.59 -9.24
C PHE A 35 -6.99 -7.45 -10.05
N LYS A 36 -6.28 -8.58 -10.26
CA LYS A 36 -5.01 -8.60 -11.02
C LYS A 36 -5.12 -8.04 -12.45
N PRO A 37 -6.10 -8.45 -13.28
CA PRO A 37 -6.24 -7.88 -14.62
C PRO A 37 -6.63 -6.40 -14.57
N ALA A 38 -7.45 -5.99 -13.61
CA ALA A 38 -7.82 -4.59 -13.42
C ALA A 38 -6.60 -3.72 -13.12
N VAL A 39 -5.79 -4.12 -12.12
CA VAL A 39 -4.52 -3.45 -11.79
C VAL A 39 -3.59 -3.42 -13.01
N ASN A 40 -3.58 -4.50 -13.79
CA ASN A 40 -2.72 -4.57 -14.97
C ASN A 40 -3.14 -3.64 -16.11
N ALA A 41 -4.43 -3.33 -16.23
CA ALA A 41 -4.99 -2.40 -17.20
C ALA A 41 -4.76 -0.92 -16.85
N LEU A 42 -4.29 -0.59 -15.64
CA LEU A 42 -4.07 0.81 -15.28
C LEU A 42 -2.95 1.46 -16.11
N PRO A 43 -3.14 2.73 -16.52
CA PRO A 43 -2.15 3.46 -17.29
C PRO A 43 -0.94 3.81 -16.40
N GLY A 44 0.19 3.20 -16.71
CA GLY A 44 1.49 3.52 -16.14
C GLY A 44 1.83 2.82 -14.82
N PHE A 45 3.13 2.68 -14.56
CA PHE A 45 3.65 1.98 -13.39
C PHE A 45 3.34 2.70 -12.06
N LYS A 46 3.27 4.04 -12.07
CA LYS A 46 3.02 4.85 -10.87
C LYS A 46 1.68 4.53 -10.22
N LYS A 47 0.61 4.35 -11.02
CA LYS A 47 -0.72 4.03 -10.49
C LYS A 47 -0.77 2.61 -9.91
N LYS A 48 -0.17 1.64 -10.59
CA LYS A 48 -0.02 0.28 -10.08
C LYS A 48 0.71 0.25 -8.74
N LEU A 49 1.83 0.97 -8.65
CA LEU A 49 2.61 1.05 -7.43
C LEU A 49 1.85 1.78 -6.32
N LEU A 50 1.07 2.81 -6.65
CA LEU A 50 0.20 3.48 -5.69
C LEU A 50 -0.81 2.48 -5.09
N ILE A 51 -1.48 1.68 -5.90
CA ILE A 51 -2.48 0.71 -5.40
C ILE A 51 -1.84 -0.43 -4.62
N CYS A 52 -0.74 -1.01 -5.11
CA CYS A 52 -0.13 -2.20 -4.52
C CYS A 52 0.84 -1.90 -3.37
N ALA A 53 1.45 -0.71 -3.33
CA ALA A 53 2.51 -0.39 -2.39
C ALA A 53 2.29 0.98 -1.75
N ASN A 54 2.72 1.10 -0.51
CA ASN A 54 2.74 2.36 0.22
C ASN A 54 4.18 2.68 0.60
N VAL A 55 4.61 3.90 0.22
CA VAL A 55 5.99 4.36 0.41
C VAL A 55 6.37 4.33 1.89
N ILE A 56 5.45 4.68 2.78
CA ILE A 56 5.68 4.69 4.23
C ILE A 56 6.03 3.28 4.73
N THR A 57 5.34 2.25 4.23
CA THR A 57 5.59 0.85 4.63
C THR A 57 6.97 0.37 4.19
N PHE A 58 7.47 0.86 3.05
CA PHE A 58 8.81 0.53 2.57
C PHE A 58 9.89 1.07 3.53
N PHE A 59 9.72 2.28 4.05
CA PHE A 59 10.67 2.90 4.99
C PHE A 59 10.45 2.48 6.44
N PHE A 60 9.26 2.03 6.81
CA PHE A 60 8.92 1.67 8.18
C PHE A 60 9.80 0.54 8.72
N GLY A 61 10.05 -0.51 7.93
CA GLY A 61 10.91 -1.63 8.33
C GLY A 61 12.35 -1.19 8.61
N PRO A 62 13.07 -0.63 7.62
CA PRO A 62 14.43 -0.14 7.82
C PRO A 62 14.56 0.85 8.97
N ILE A 63 13.65 1.83 9.08
CA ILE A 63 13.68 2.82 10.17
C ILE A 63 13.41 2.17 11.53
N TYR A 64 12.49 1.21 11.61
CA TYR A 64 12.22 0.47 12.84
C TYR A 64 13.45 -0.33 13.31
N PHE A 65 14.04 -1.13 12.41
CA PHE A 65 15.30 -1.84 12.69
C PHE A 65 16.45 -0.88 12.99
N PHE A 66 16.38 0.31 12.41
CA PHE A 66 17.30 1.39 12.70
C PHE A 66 17.15 1.77 14.19
N VAL A 67 16.02 2.32 14.61
CA VAL A 67 15.79 2.74 16.00
C VAL A 67 16.06 1.63 17.03
N LEU A 68 15.75 0.37 16.71
CA LEU A 68 15.99 -0.77 17.59
C LEU A 68 17.49 -1.09 17.80
N GLY A 69 18.39 -0.46 17.03
CA GLY A 69 19.84 -0.54 17.22
C GLY A 69 20.45 -1.88 16.83
N LEU A 70 19.71 -2.74 16.11
CA LEU A 70 20.18 -4.03 15.61
C LEU A 70 21.28 -3.86 14.55
N TRP A 71 21.39 -2.68 13.93
CA TRP A 71 22.50 -2.34 13.03
C TRP A 71 23.86 -2.35 13.76
N LYS A 72 23.89 -2.12 15.08
CA LYS A 72 25.17 -1.88 15.80
C LYS A 72 26.09 -3.09 15.70
N LYS A 73 25.49 -4.29 15.73
CA LYS A 73 26.20 -5.56 15.61
C LYS A 73 26.61 -5.85 14.16
N ASN A 74 25.77 -5.50 13.17
CA ASN A 74 26.05 -5.75 11.76
C ASN A 74 27.06 -4.75 11.16
N LEU A 75 27.08 -3.48 11.60
CA LEU A 75 28.12 -2.51 11.21
C LEU A 75 29.48 -2.87 11.81
N ALA A 76 29.52 -3.39 13.04
CA ALA A 76 30.76 -3.91 13.62
C ALA A 76 31.31 -5.14 12.87
N LEU A 77 30.44 -5.87 12.15
CA LEU A 77 30.81 -7.05 11.37
C LEU A 77 31.18 -6.71 9.91
N ILE A 78 30.66 -5.60 9.37
CA ILE A 78 31.09 -5.00 8.10
C ILE A 78 32.38 -4.18 8.28
N GLY A 79 32.72 -3.81 9.52
CA GLY A 79 33.99 -3.21 9.89
C GLY A 79 35.10 -4.25 10.10
N ILE A 80 35.49 -4.90 9.00
CA ILE A 80 36.85 -5.43 8.75
C ILE A 80 37.28 -4.89 7.40
#